data_AF-A0AAJ1P858-F1
#
_entry.id   AF-A0AAJ1P858-F1
#
_cell.length_a   1.000
_cell.length_b   1.000
_cell.length_c   1.000
_cell.angle_alpha   90.00
_cell.angle_beta   90.00
_cell.angle_gamma   90.00
#
_symmetry.space_group_name_H-M   'P 1'
#
loop_
_entity.id
_entity.type
_entity.pdbx_description
1 polymer ?
#
loop_
_entity_poly.entity_id
_entity_poly.type
_entity_poly.pdbx_seq_one_letter_code
_entity_poly.pdbx_strand_id
1 'polypeptide(L)'
;MNKNHIWLALLLSLLIVMPWNLLFFYTPMLLPIMGFISKFILYFLLVLVSLRFLQYLKHKTNYEKELVELIKKSNHLTNKEK
;
A
#
# COMPACT_ATOMS: atom_id res chain seq x y z
N MET A 1 -4.70 9.57 1.33
CA MET A 1 -3.43 8.94 0.88
C MET A 1 -2.42 10.05 0.61
N ASN A 2 -1.26 10.04 1.26
CA ASN A 2 -0.24 11.06 1.00
C ASN A 2 0.26 10.94 -0.46
N LYS A 3 0.58 12.05 -1.14
CA LYS A 3 1.03 12.05 -2.56
C LYS A 3 2.19 11.07 -2.80
N ASN A 4 3.07 10.93 -1.81
CA ASN A 4 4.18 9.97 -1.85
C ASN A 4 3.75 8.50 -2.02
N HIS A 5 2.59 8.09 -1.49
CA HIS A 5 2.15 6.68 -1.61
C HIS A 5 1.63 6.35 -2.99
N ILE A 6 1.03 7.34 -3.67
CA ILE A 6 0.63 7.20 -5.07
C ILE A 6 1.87 7.06 -5.94
N TRP A 7 2.88 7.93 -5.72
CA TRP A 7 4.17 7.84 -6.38
C TRP A 7 4.88 6.50 -6.12
N LEU A 8 4.86 6.01 -4.88
CA LEU A 8 5.45 4.71 -4.53
C LEU A 8 4.75 3.57 -5.27
N ALA A 9 3.41 3.57 -5.31
CA ALA A 9 2.64 2.58 -6.05
C ALA A 9 2.97 2.59 -7.54
N LEU A 10 3.11 3.79 -8.10
CA LEU A 10 3.42 4.02 -9.52
C LEU A 10 4.83 3.50 -9.86
N LEU A 11 5.81 3.74 -8.99
CA LEU A 11 7.19 3.29 -9.17
C LEU A 11 7.29 1.76 -9.04
N LEU A 12 6.63 1.17 -8.04
CA LEU A 12 6.57 -0.28 -7.86
C LEU A 12 5.89 -1.00 -9.04
N SER A 13 4.76 -0.49 -9.52
CA SER A 13 4.07 -1.10 -10.66
C SER A 13 4.90 -1.00 -11.94
N LEU A 14 5.61 0.10 -12.15
CA LEU A 14 6.49 0.28 -13.31
C LEU A 14 7.69 -0.68 -13.27
N LEU A 15 8.31 -0.85 -12.10
CA LEU A 15 9.46 -1.76 -11.90
C LEU A 15 9.09 -3.23 -12.19
N ILE A 16 7.86 -3.64 -11.88
CA ILE A 16 7.36 -5.00 -12.12
C ILE A 16 7.11 -5.25 -13.60
N VAL A 17 6.59 -4.26 -14.33
CA VAL A 17 6.13 -4.46 -15.72
C VAL A 17 7.26 -4.20 -16.74
N MET A 18 8.19 -3.30 -16.44
CA MET A 18 9.30 -2.90 -17.32
C MET A 18 10.20 -4.06 -17.80
N PRO A 19 10.67 -5.00 -16.95
CA PRO A 19 11.58 -6.07 -17.40
C PRO A 19 10.90 -7.08 -18.33
N TRP A 20 9.58 -7.23 -18.25
CA TRP A 20 8.83 -8.16 -19.10
C TRP A 20 8.56 -7.63 -20.51
N ASN A 21 8.59 -6.30 -20.70
CA ASN A 21 8.32 -5.69 -22.00
C ASN A 21 9.54 -5.67 -22.93
N LEU A 22 10.75 -5.76 -22.36
CA LEU A 22 12.02 -5.83 -23.08
C LEU A 22 12.20 -7.12 -23.90
N LEU A 23 11.39 -8.17 -23.67
CA LEU A 23 11.50 -9.45 -24.38
C LEU A 23 10.68 -9.53 -25.69
N PHE A 24 9.82 -8.55 -25.99
CA PHE A 24 8.87 -8.60 -27.10
C PHE A 24 9.29 -7.75 -28.31
N PHE A 25 10.56 -7.80 -28.72
CA PHE A 25 11.08 -7.02 -29.86
C PHE A 25 10.53 -7.43 -31.25
N TYR A 26 9.84 -8.57 -31.38
CA TYR A 26 9.47 -9.16 -32.69
C TYR A 26 7.96 -9.22 -33.02
N THR A 27 7.07 -8.73 -32.16
CA THR A 27 5.61 -8.75 -32.39
C THR A 27 5.08 -7.37 -32.80
N PRO A 28 3.98 -7.30 -33.59
CA PRO A 28 3.40 -6.02 -34.01
C PRO A 28 3.06 -5.16 -32.79
N MET A 29 3.64 -3.96 -32.73
CA MET A 29 3.71 -3.09 -31.53
C MET A 29 2.40 -2.90 -30.77
N LEU A 30 1.23 -2.93 -31.44
CA LEU A 30 -0.07 -2.65 -30.81
C LEU A 30 -0.51 -3.69 -29.75
N LEU A 31 -0.28 -4.99 -30.01
CA LEU A 31 -0.70 -6.07 -29.11
C LEU A 31 0.13 -6.11 -27.79
N PRO A 32 1.47 -6.00 -27.85
CA PRO A 32 2.31 -5.88 -26.65
C PRO A 32 1.99 -4.64 -25.81
N ILE A 33 1.67 -3.51 -26.43
CA ILE A 33 1.34 -2.26 -25.71
C ILE A 33 0.03 -2.42 -24.92
N MET A 34 -1.02 -2.98 -25.52
CA MET A 34 -2.27 -3.24 -24.80
C MET A 34 -2.07 -4.21 -23.63
N GLY A 35 -1.30 -5.28 -23.84
CA GLY A 35 -0.95 -6.23 -22.78
C GLY A 35 -0.07 -5.64 -21.67
N PHE A 36 0.81 -4.69 -22.02
CA PHE A 36 1.62 -3.95 -21.06
C PHE A 36 0.76 -3.04 -20.20
N ILE A 37 -0.13 -2.26 -20.83
CA ILE A 37 -1.04 -1.34 -20.13
C ILE A 37 -1.97 -2.12 -19.19
N SER A 38 -2.56 -3.23 -19.66
CA SER A 38 -3.46 -4.04 -18.83
C SER A 38 -2.75 -4.64 -17.62
N LYS A 39 -1.55 -5.21 -17.80
CA LYS A 39 -0.72 -5.73 -16.72
C LYS A 39 -0.35 -4.61 -15.75
N PHE A 40 0.09 -3.46 -16.27
CA PHE A 40 0.45 -2.30 -15.45
C PHE A 40 -0.72 -1.84 -14.57
N ILE A 41 -1.92 -1.69 -15.15
CA ILE A 41 -3.12 -1.27 -14.40
C ILE A 41 -3.46 -2.29 -13.31
N LEU A 42 -3.42 -3.59 -13.61
CA LEU A 42 -3.69 -4.65 -12.63
C LEU A 42 -2.69 -4.61 -11.45
N TYR A 43 -1.39 -4.54 -11.75
CA TYR A 43 -0.37 -4.45 -10.70
C TYR A 43 -0.48 -3.14 -9.91
N PHE A 44 -0.78 -2.02 -10.58
CA PHE A 44 -0.97 -0.74 -9.93
C PHE A 44 -2.15 -0.75 -8.95
N LEU A 45 -3.29 -1.32 -9.35
CA LEU A 45 -4.45 -1.50 -8.48
C LEU A 45 -4.13 -2.41 -7.29
N LEU A 46 -3.45 -3.54 -7.53
CA LEU A 46 -3.06 -4.47 -6.48
C LEU A 46 -2.15 -3.80 -5.43
N VAL A 47 -1.16 -3.04 -5.88
CA VAL A 47 -0.24 -2.31 -5.00
C VAL A 47 -0.98 -1.21 -4.24
N LEU A 48 -1.90 -0.49 -4.89
CA LEU A 48 -2.74 0.50 -4.21
C LEU A 48 -3.61 -0.08 -3.10
N VAL A 49 -4.27 -1.21 -3.38
CA VAL A 49 -5.10 -1.91 -2.38
C VAL A 49 -4.22 -2.38 -1.22
N SER A 50 -3.06 -2.96 -1.51
CA SER A 50 -2.12 -3.44 -0.49
C SER A 50 -1.61 -2.31 0.40
N LEU A 51 -1.26 -1.16 -0.19
CA LEU A 51 -0.83 0.03 0.57
C LEU A 51 -1.95 0.59 1.44
N ARG A 52 -3.19 0.65 0.93
CA ARG A 52 -4.35 1.08 1.72
C ARG A 52 -4.61 0.11 2.87
N PHE A 53 -4.52 -1.19 2.63
CA PHE A 53 -4.69 -2.20 3.65
C PHE A 53 -3.64 -2.08 4.75
N LEU A 54 -2.37 -1.86 4.37
CA LEU A 54 -1.29 -1.64 5.32
C LEU A 54 -1.51 -0.38 6.17
N GLN A 55 -1.99 0.71 5.56
CA GLN A 55 -2.35 1.93 6.29
C GLN A 55 -3.52 1.70 7.25
N TYR A 56 -4.54 0.96 6.81
CA TYR A 56 -5.68 0.61 7.65
C TYR A 56 -5.25 -0.19 8.87
N LEU A 57 -4.40 -1.21 8.69
CA LEU A 57 -3.83 -1.98 9.79
C LEU A 57 -3.00 -1.08 10.72
N LYS A 58 -2.12 -0.24 10.18
CA LYS A 58 -1.31 0.69 10.99
C LYS A 58 -2.19 1.60 11.84
N HIS A 59 -3.27 2.12 11.27
CA HIS A 59 -4.19 3.01 11.99
C HIS A 59 -4.93 2.27 13.11
N LYS A 60 -5.43 1.06 12.82
CA LYS A 60 -6.09 0.21 13.82
C LYS A 60 -5.15 -0.11 14.98
N THR A 61 -3.90 -0.50 14.70
CA THR A 61 -2.90 -0.80 15.74
C THR A 61 -2.54 0.43 16.57
N ASN A 62 -2.49 1.62 15.97
CA ASN A 62 -2.25 2.85 16.73
C ASN A 62 -3.40 3.19 17.67
N TYR A 63 -4.64 3.02 17.22
CA TYR A 63 -5.83 3.18 18.05
C TYR A 63 -5.87 2.19 19.21
N GLU A 64 -5.54 0.92 18.97
CA GLU A 64 -5.44 -0.08 20.03
C GLU A 64 -4.35 0.29 21.06
N LYS A 65 -3.21 0.84 20.62
CA LYS A 65 -2.16 1.32 21.52
C LYS A 65 -2.61 2.51 22.37
N GLU A 66 -3.26 3.50 21.77
CA GLU A 66 -3.81 4.65 22.51
C GLU A 66 -4.86 4.21 23.55
N LEU A 67 -5.74 3.27 23.20
CA LEU A 67 -6.73 2.73 24.13
C LEU A 67 -6.06 2.01 25.31
N VAL A 68 -5.03 1.19 25.07
CA VAL A 68 -4.27 0.53 26.14
C VAL A 68 -3.57 1.54 27.04
N GLU A 69 -3.01 2.60 26.47
CA GLU A 69 -2.34 3.66 27.21
C GLU A 69 -3.33 4.47 28.08
N LEU A 70 -4.52 4.77 27.54
CA LEU A 70 -5.60 5.43 28.28
C LEU A 70 -6.14 4.56 29.42
N ILE A 71 -6.34 3.26 29.20
CA ILE A 71 -6.75 2.31 30.26
C ILE A 71 -5.69 2.23 31.36
N LYS A 72 -4.40 2.17 30.99
CA LYS A 72 -3.29 2.14 31.94
C LYS A 72 -3.22 3.44 32.76
N LYS A 73 -3.43 4.59 32.13
CA LYS A 73 -3.47 5.89 32.80
C LYS A 73 -4.66 6.01 33.76
N SER A 74 -5.84 5.51 33.36
CA SER A 74 -7.03 5.46 34.20
C SER A 74 -6.81 4.61 35.45
N ASN A 75 -6.34 3.37 35.30
CA ASN A 75 -6.10 2.46 36.42
C ASN A 75 -5.04 2.99 37.41
N HIS A 76 -4.04 3.72 36.91
CA HIS A 76 -3.03 4.35 37.77
C HIS A 76 -3.59 5.53 38.58
N LEU A 77 -4.57 6.28 38.03
CA LEU A 77 -5.24 7.35 38.76
C LEU A 77 -6.16 6.78 39.85
N THR A 78 -6.93 5.74 39.55
CA THR A 78 -7.83 5.09 40.53
C THR A 78 -7.08 4.43 41.69
N ASN A 79 -5.84 3.96 41.46
CA ASN A 79 -5.01 3.35 42.51
C ASN A 79 -4.25 4.38 43.38
N LYS A 80 -4.23 5.66 42.99
CA LYS A 80 -3.68 6.76 43.80
C LYS A 80 -4.69 7.41 44.74
N GLU A 81 -5.99 7.17 44.50
CA GLU A 81 -7.10 7.69 45.32
C GLU A 81 -7.57 6.71 46.42
N LYS A 82 -6.96 5.52 46.52
CA LYS A 82 -7.13 4.57 47.63
C LYS A 82 -5.95 4.64 48.59
#